data_AF-A0A4R7DF87-F1
#
_entry.id   AF-A0A4R7DF87-F1
#
_cell.length_a   1.000
_cell.length_b   1.000
_cell.length_c   1.000
_cell.angle_alpha   90.00
_cell.angle_beta   90.00
_cell.angle_gamma   90.00
#
_symmetry.space_group_name_H-M   'P 1'
#
loop_
_entity.id
_entity.type
_entity.pdbx_description
1 polymer ?
#
loop_
_entity_poly.entity_id
_entity_poly.type
_entity_poly.pdbx_seq_one_letter_code
_entity_poly.pdbx_strand_id
1 'polypeptide(L)'
;MKILARLKKTIRTFIQKEPPPEYEVTQFVISDRQPITGASKISFFVNNPQPGASVTRTFENEDDVINWLMSNADFKHILFKNLFSSSSVIHHCGVKEPITEPKKKPGDIDILLYKEGNESNAVGIECKIVKSESLENQPPKINKITSVQKKGTKQADGYINIGFSRVFLMVILLDDGRHYNNPNFVFRTTPTEELKELYDFDWNTKMNTEVGIIYAYVNQLTSNHINQTKGLGLRIEREAKERIQCDGLTEKIKNLNY
;
A
#
# COMPACT_ATOMS: atom_id res chain seq x y z
N MET A 1 42.94 21.58 -24.76
CA MET A 1 41.47 21.77 -24.85
C MET A 1 40.62 20.57 -24.43
N LYS A 2 40.98 19.31 -24.73
CA LYS A 2 40.15 18.12 -24.40
C LYS A 2 40.00 17.80 -22.90
N ILE A 3 41.01 18.11 -22.08
CA ILE A 3 41.00 17.82 -20.63
C ILE A 3 40.04 18.76 -19.88
N LEU A 4 40.01 20.05 -20.24
CA LEU A 4 39.07 21.03 -19.67
C LEU A 4 37.60 20.69 -19.99
N ALA A 5 37.34 20.17 -21.19
CA ALA A 5 36.00 19.74 -21.58
C ALA A 5 35.53 18.49 -20.81
N ARG A 6 36.45 17.55 -20.51
CA ARG A 6 36.18 16.39 -19.66
C ARG A 6 35.89 16.81 -18.21
N LEU A 7 36.71 17.71 -17.64
CA LEU A 7 36.47 18.23 -16.28
C LEU A 7 35.13 18.96 -16.17
N LYS A 8 34.79 19.82 -17.15
CA LYS A 8 33.49 20.52 -17.19
C LYS A 8 32.31 19.55 -17.32
N LYS A 9 32.47 18.45 -18.05
CA LYS A 9 31.44 17.42 -18.19
C LYS A 9 31.24 16.64 -16.88
N THR A 10 32.33 16.22 -16.23
CA THR A 10 32.28 15.54 -14.93
C THR A 10 31.66 16.41 -13.83
N ILE A 11 32.03 17.70 -13.79
CA ILE A 11 31.47 18.67 -12.84
C ILE A 11 29.99 18.93 -13.14
N ARG A 12 29.58 19.04 -14.41
CA ARG A 12 28.15 19.18 -14.78
C ARG A 12 27.32 17.97 -14.34
N THR A 13 27.82 16.74 -14.52
CA THR A 13 27.16 15.52 -14.03
C THR A 13 27.17 15.38 -12.50
N PHE A 14 28.12 16.03 -11.81
CA PHE A 14 28.15 16.07 -10.34
C PHE A 14 27.17 17.10 -9.76
N ILE A 15 26.91 18.18 -10.51
CA ILE A 15 26.01 19.28 -10.12
C ILE A 15 24.57 18.99 -10.58
N GLN A 16 24.38 18.30 -11.71
CA GLN A 16 23.11 17.70 -12.09
C GLN A 16 22.97 16.33 -11.42
N LYS A 17 22.88 16.31 -10.09
CA LYS A 17 22.04 15.27 -9.49
C LYS A 17 20.64 15.61 -9.96
N GLU A 18 20.09 14.82 -10.88
CA GLU A 18 18.64 14.81 -11.04
C GLU A 18 18.04 14.71 -9.63
N PRO A 19 17.03 15.52 -9.29
CA PRO A 19 16.36 15.36 -8.02
C PRO A 19 16.04 13.87 -7.88
N PRO A 20 16.31 13.25 -6.71
CA PRO A 20 15.92 11.86 -6.51
C PRO A 20 14.45 11.75 -6.91
N PRO A 21 14.03 10.68 -7.61
CA PRO A 21 12.64 10.56 -8.00
C PRO A 21 11.79 10.76 -6.74
N GLU A 22 10.85 11.68 -6.80
CA GLU A 22 9.95 11.95 -5.69
C GLU A 22 8.96 10.79 -5.62
N TYR A 23 9.32 9.73 -4.87
CA TYR A 23 8.39 8.65 -4.53
C TYR A 23 7.47 9.14 -3.40
N GLU A 24 6.81 10.27 -3.62
CA GLU A 24 5.99 10.91 -2.61
C GLU A 24 4.66 10.16 -2.45
N VAL A 25 4.34 9.82 -1.21
CA VAL A 25 3.00 9.41 -0.85
C VAL A 25 2.07 10.60 -1.12
N THR A 26 1.06 10.44 -1.96
CA THR A 26 0.19 11.56 -2.33
C THR A 26 -0.71 12.00 -1.18
N GLN A 27 -1.03 11.09 -0.24
CA GLN A 27 -1.77 11.39 0.99
C GLN A 27 -1.25 10.52 2.15
N PHE A 28 -0.93 11.16 3.28
CA PHE A 28 -0.44 10.49 4.49
C PHE A 28 -1.17 11.00 5.74
N VAL A 29 -1.59 10.09 6.61
CA VAL A 29 -2.25 10.38 7.89
C VAL A 29 -1.44 9.78 9.01
N ILE A 30 -1.16 10.59 10.02
CA ILE A 30 -0.49 10.17 11.25
C ILE A 30 -1.47 10.33 12.39
N SER A 31 -1.61 9.30 13.21
CA SER A 31 -2.52 9.32 14.35
C SER A 31 -1.87 8.68 15.58
N ASP A 32 -2.28 9.17 16.74
CA ASP A 32 -1.93 8.63 18.05
C ASP A 32 -3.19 8.68 18.93
N ARG A 33 -3.48 7.58 19.61
CA ARG A 33 -4.62 7.43 20.51
C ARG A 33 -4.12 7.26 21.94
N GLN A 34 -4.58 8.13 22.82
CA GLN A 34 -4.27 8.08 24.25
C GLN A 34 -5.56 8.00 25.07
N PRO A 35 -5.64 7.10 26.07
CA PRO A 35 -6.75 7.10 27.00
C PRO A 35 -6.71 8.37 27.86
N ILE A 36 -7.89 8.92 28.17
CA ILE A 36 -8.01 10.04 29.11
C ILE A 36 -7.98 9.47 30.53
N THR A 37 -6.87 9.66 31.24
CA THR A 37 -6.63 9.07 32.58
C THR A 37 -6.80 10.06 33.74
N GLY A 38 -7.19 11.31 33.46
CA GLY A 38 -7.24 12.39 34.45
C GLY A 38 -5.87 12.97 34.83
N ALA A 39 -4.80 12.55 34.14
CA ALA A 39 -3.47 13.14 34.30
C ALA A 39 -3.44 14.61 33.86
N SER A 40 -2.63 15.43 34.52
CA SER A 40 -2.47 16.86 34.20
C SER A 40 -1.71 17.13 32.90
N LYS A 41 -1.06 16.11 32.32
CA LYS A 41 -0.35 16.17 31.05
C LYS A 41 -0.59 14.89 30.27
N ILE A 42 -0.85 15.02 28.97
CA ILE A 42 -0.94 13.92 28.00
C ILE A 42 0.09 14.20 26.91
N SER A 43 0.90 13.19 26.57
CA SER A 43 1.92 13.28 25.54
C SER A 43 1.53 12.39 24.37
N PHE A 44 1.69 12.90 23.14
CA PHE A 44 1.44 12.15 21.91
C PHE A 44 2.77 11.89 21.19
N PHE A 45 2.82 10.81 20.41
CA PHE A 45 3.95 10.41 19.57
C PHE A 45 5.25 10.18 20.35
N VAL A 46 5.12 9.70 21.58
CA VAL A 46 6.26 9.35 22.44
C VAL A 46 6.62 7.88 22.30
N ASN A 47 7.92 7.58 22.43
CA ASN A 47 8.38 6.21 22.52
C ASN A 47 8.09 5.66 23.93
N ASN A 48 7.31 4.58 24.02
CA ASN A 48 7.17 3.77 25.22
C ASN A 48 8.47 3.03 25.59
N PRO A 49 8.82 2.95 26.89
CA PRO A 49 9.97 2.16 27.38
C PRO A 49 9.84 0.67 27.09
N GLN A 50 8.62 0.15 27.11
CA GLN A 50 8.31 -1.22 26.70
C GLN A 50 7.72 -1.16 25.29
N PRO A 51 8.50 -1.47 24.25
CA PRO A 51 8.02 -1.39 22.89
C PRO A 51 6.92 -2.42 22.64
N GLY A 52 5.89 -2.02 21.90
CA GLY A 52 4.90 -2.94 21.38
C GLY A 52 5.49 -3.88 20.32
N ALA A 53 4.69 -4.83 19.85
CA ALA A 53 5.07 -5.67 18.72
C ALA A 53 5.39 -4.83 17.47
N SER A 54 6.33 -5.31 16.67
CA SER A 54 6.65 -4.75 15.35
C SER A 54 5.46 -4.90 14.42
N VAL A 55 5.14 -3.89 13.62
CA VAL A 55 4.11 -3.96 12.57
C VAL A 55 4.40 -5.11 11.59
N THR A 56 5.67 -5.40 11.32
CA THR A 56 6.08 -6.52 10.44
C THR A 56 5.81 -7.90 11.05
N ARG A 57 5.55 -7.99 12.37
CA ARG A 57 5.32 -9.22 13.13
C ARG A 57 3.96 -9.25 13.85
N THR A 58 3.16 -8.20 13.72
CA THR A 58 1.87 -8.05 14.42
C THR A 58 0.79 -8.97 13.82
N PHE A 59 0.86 -9.21 12.52
CA PHE A 59 -0.16 -9.94 11.76
C PHE A 59 0.34 -11.34 11.40
N GLU A 60 -0.54 -12.34 11.52
CA GLU A 60 -0.18 -13.73 11.24
C GLU A 60 -0.15 -14.01 9.74
N ASN A 61 -1.09 -13.42 9.00
CA ASN A 61 -1.28 -13.64 7.56
C ASN A 61 -1.60 -12.34 6.79
N GLU A 62 -1.80 -12.46 5.47
CA GLU A 62 -2.08 -11.32 4.57
C GLU A 62 -3.49 -10.74 4.79
N ASP A 63 -4.48 -11.61 5.02
CA ASP A 63 -5.87 -11.23 5.28
C ASP A 63 -5.99 -10.40 6.55
N ASP A 64 -5.23 -10.71 7.60
CA ASP A 64 -5.22 -9.93 8.85
C ASP A 64 -4.79 -8.48 8.60
N VAL A 65 -3.79 -8.27 7.73
CA VAL A 65 -3.30 -6.93 7.37
C VAL A 65 -4.37 -6.19 6.58
N ILE A 66 -4.98 -6.85 5.60
CA ILE A 66 -6.02 -6.26 4.75
C ILE A 66 -7.24 -5.87 5.59
N ASN A 67 -7.73 -6.78 6.43
CA ASN A 67 -8.86 -6.53 7.32
C ASN A 67 -8.55 -5.41 8.32
N TRP A 68 -7.35 -5.43 8.91
CA TRP A 68 -6.92 -4.33 9.78
C TRP A 68 -6.91 -3.01 9.03
N LEU A 69 -6.32 -2.96 7.83
CA LEU A 69 -6.20 -1.77 7.02
C LEU A 69 -7.58 -1.21 6.62
N MET A 70 -8.50 -2.07 6.19
CA MET A 70 -9.87 -1.71 5.81
C MET A 70 -10.79 -1.40 7.01
N SER A 71 -10.41 -1.79 8.23
CA SER A 71 -11.08 -1.33 9.46
C SER A 71 -10.77 0.14 9.79
N ASN A 72 -9.71 0.71 9.22
CA ASN A 72 -9.31 2.10 9.47
C ASN A 72 -10.14 3.08 8.62
N ALA A 73 -10.91 3.94 9.30
CA ALA A 73 -11.71 4.97 8.64
C ALA A 73 -10.87 5.93 7.78
N ASP A 74 -9.69 6.35 8.27
CA ASP A 74 -8.80 7.26 7.55
C ASP A 74 -8.28 6.64 6.25
N PHE A 75 -7.85 5.38 6.30
CA PHE A 75 -7.38 4.68 5.10
C PHE A 75 -8.51 4.49 4.09
N LYS A 76 -9.69 4.03 4.54
CA LYS A 76 -10.87 3.92 3.67
C LYS A 76 -11.21 5.25 3.02
N HIS A 77 -11.20 6.34 3.78
CA HIS A 77 -11.47 7.66 3.25
C HIS A 77 -10.51 8.03 2.12
N ILE A 78 -9.20 7.86 2.33
CA ILE A 78 -8.17 8.14 1.34
C ILE A 78 -8.36 7.24 0.10
N LEU A 79 -8.52 5.93 0.29
CA LEU A 79 -8.69 4.98 -0.81
C LEU A 79 -9.95 5.27 -1.63
N PHE A 80 -11.10 5.45 -0.98
CA PHE A 80 -12.39 5.65 -1.65
C PHE A 80 -12.45 6.98 -2.38
N LYS A 81 -11.87 8.04 -1.78
CA LYS A 81 -11.77 9.34 -2.44
C LYS A 81 -10.96 9.26 -3.72
N ASN A 82 -9.81 8.56 -3.71
CA ASN A 82 -8.96 8.42 -4.90
C ASN A 82 -9.62 7.54 -5.98
N LEU A 83 -10.36 6.49 -5.59
CA LEU A 83 -10.93 5.55 -6.57
C LEU A 83 -12.32 5.94 -7.09
N PHE A 84 -13.16 6.59 -6.29
CA PHE A 84 -14.57 6.85 -6.64
C PHE A 84 -14.98 8.32 -6.50
N SER A 85 -14.13 9.19 -5.94
CA SER A 85 -14.49 10.57 -5.57
C SER A 85 -15.77 10.65 -4.71
N SER A 86 -16.08 9.59 -3.95
CA SER A 86 -17.32 9.39 -3.21
C SER A 86 -17.05 8.66 -1.89
N SER A 87 -17.83 8.97 -0.86
CA SER A 87 -17.78 8.27 0.44
C SER A 87 -18.72 7.06 0.52
N SER A 88 -19.75 6.97 -0.34
CA SER A 88 -20.69 5.84 -0.39
C SER A 88 -20.11 4.68 -1.21
N VAL A 89 -19.11 4.00 -0.63
CA VAL A 89 -18.44 2.84 -1.23
C VAL A 89 -18.63 1.64 -0.33
N ILE A 90 -19.14 0.56 -0.90
CA ILE A 90 -19.24 -0.74 -0.24
C ILE A 90 -17.92 -1.47 -0.46
N HIS A 91 -17.44 -2.17 0.56
CA HIS A 91 -16.23 -2.97 0.49
C HIS A 91 -16.43 -4.35 1.10
N HIS A 92 -15.78 -5.35 0.52
CA HIS A 92 -15.68 -6.70 1.03
C HIS A 92 -14.23 -7.16 0.95
N CYS A 93 -13.75 -7.94 1.92
CA CYS A 93 -12.39 -8.51 1.91
C CYS A 93 -12.47 -10.04 1.79
N GLY A 94 -11.53 -10.65 1.07
CA GLY A 94 -11.44 -12.11 0.91
C GLY A 94 -12.66 -12.75 0.24
N VAL A 95 -13.21 -12.10 -0.80
CA VAL A 95 -14.43 -12.58 -1.47
C VAL A 95 -14.14 -13.83 -2.29
N LYS A 96 -14.99 -14.85 -2.14
CA LYS A 96 -14.86 -16.14 -2.83
C LYS A 96 -16.00 -16.31 -3.85
N GLU A 97 -16.70 -17.42 -3.76
CA GLU A 97 -17.92 -17.68 -4.50
C GLU A 97 -19.00 -16.63 -4.15
N PRO A 98 -19.88 -16.26 -5.10
CA PRO A 98 -19.99 -16.78 -6.47
C PRO A 98 -19.08 -16.09 -7.49
N ILE A 99 -18.27 -15.11 -7.07
CA ILE A 99 -17.40 -14.33 -7.97
C ILE A 99 -16.24 -15.20 -8.47
N THR A 100 -15.60 -15.92 -7.56
CA THR A 100 -14.50 -16.83 -7.86
C THR A 100 -15.02 -18.27 -7.98
N GLU A 101 -14.19 -19.14 -8.56
CA GLU A 101 -14.50 -20.57 -8.65
C GLU A 101 -13.53 -21.37 -7.77
N PRO A 102 -14.02 -22.35 -6.98
CA PRO A 102 -13.17 -23.15 -6.12
C PRO A 102 -12.03 -23.81 -6.88
N LYS A 103 -10.82 -23.73 -6.31
CA LYS A 103 -9.59 -24.33 -6.86
C LYS A 103 -9.16 -23.78 -8.22
N LYS A 104 -9.77 -22.69 -8.71
CA LYS A 104 -9.32 -21.95 -9.90
C LYS A 104 -8.57 -20.67 -9.52
N LYS A 105 -7.67 -20.26 -10.41
CA LYS A 105 -6.99 -18.96 -10.33
C LYS A 105 -7.90 -17.85 -10.86
N PRO A 106 -7.76 -16.59 -10.42
CA PRO A 106 -6.69 -16.04 -9.58
C PRO A 106 -6.74 -16.39 -8.07
N GLY A 107 -7.83 -16.99 -7.60
CA GLY A 107 -8.06 -17.27 -6.18
C GLY A 107 -9.12 -16.32 -5.62
N ASP A 108 -9.09 -16.11 -4.31
CA ASP A 108 -9.97 -15.18 -3.61
C ASP A 108 -9.72 -13.73 -4.07
N ILE A 109 -10.74 -12.87 -3.93
CA ILE A 109 -10.63 -11.43 -4.19
C ILE A 109 -10.23 -10.75 -2.89
N ASP A 110 -9.00 -10.25 -2.80
CA ASP A 110 -8.47 -9.68 -1.56
C ASP A 110 -9.31 -8.49 -1.09
N ILE A 111 -9.61 -7.54 -1.98
CA ILE A 111 -10.56 -6.45 -1.73
C ILE A 111 -11.47 -6.24 -2.95
N LEU A 112 -12.78 -6.21 -2.71
CA LEU A 112 -13.81 -5.80 -3.66
C LEU A 112 -14.40 -4.46 -3.22
N LEU A 113 -14.43 -3.47 -4.11
CA LEU A 113 -15.04 -2.15 -3.87
C LEU A 113 -16.06 -1.81 -4.96
N TYR A 114 -17.16 -1.15 -4.61
CA TYR A 114 -18.09 -0.57 -5.59
C TYR A 114 -18.89 0.56 -4.97
N LYS A 115 -19.42 1.46 -5.81
CA LYS A 115 -20.30 2.53 -5.33
C LYS A 115 -21.66 1.94 -4.97
N GLU A 116 -22.20 2.35 -3.83
CA GLU A 116 -23.55 1.96 -3.42
C GLU A 116 -24.58 2.31 -4.51
N GLY A 117 -25.39 1.32 -4.93
CA GLY A 117 -26.37 1.45 -6.01
C GLY A 117 -25.78 1.45 -7.43
N ASN A 118 -24.48 1.17 -7.58
CA ASN A 118 -23.85 0.99 -8.89
C ASN A 118 -22.82 -0.16 -8.87
N GLU A 119 -23.30 -1.39 -8.74
CA GLU A 119 -22.46 -2.59 -8.72
C GLU A 119 -21.69 -2.82 -10.03
N SER A 120 -22.09 -2.17 -11.13
CA SER A 120 -21.45 -2.27 -12.45
C SER A 120 -20.08 -1.57 -12.52
N ASN A 121 -19.71 -0.79 -11.50
CA ASN A 121 -18.44 -0.06 -11.44
C ASN A 121 -17.40 -0.71 -10.52
N ALA A 122 -17.51 -2.01 -10.28
CA ALA A 122 -16.72 -2.65 -9.23
C ALA A 122 -15.22 -2.69 -9.54
N VAL A 123 -14.45 -2.57 -8.48
CA VAL A 123 -13.00 -2.56 -8.47
C VAL A 123 -12.53 -3.79 -7.70
N GLY A 124 -11.79 -4.66 -8.38
CA GLY A 124 -11.07 -5.76 -7.75
C GLY A 124 -9.63 -5.35 -7.46
N ILE A 125 -9.18 -5.57 -6.23
CA ILE A 125 -7.81 -5.25 -5.82
C ILE A 125 -7.16 -6.52 -5.28
N GLU A 126 -6.07 -6.95 -5.91
CA GLU A 126 -5.15 -7.95 -5.36
C GLU A 126 -4.15 -7.22 -4.46
N CYS A 127 -3.90 -7.74 -3.26
CA CYS A 127 -3.00 -7.17 -2.28
C CYS A 127 -1.74 -8.01 -2.16
N LYS A 128 -0.58 -7.38 -1.98
CA LYS A 128 0.66 -8.09 -1.61
C LYS A 128 1.45 -7.30 -0.59
N ILE A 129 1.95 -7.99 0.43
CA ILE A 129 2.69 -7.35 1.51
C ILE A 129 4.20 -7.34 1.23
N VAL A 130 4.81 -6.17 1.43
CA VAL A 130 6.25 -5.98 1.61
C VAL A 130 6.50 -5.60 3.07
N LYS A 131 7.51 -6.22 3.70
CA LYS A 131 7.87 -5.93 5.09
C LYS A 131 9.24 -5.26 5.11
N SER A 132 9.33 -4.07 5.66
CA SER A 132 10.59 -3.38 5.93
C SER A 132 10.79 -3.21 7.43
N GLU A 133 11.95 -3.62 7.93
CA GLU A 133 12.33 -3.54 9.34
C GLU A 133 13.59 -2.69 9.47
N SER A 134 13.46 -1.53 10.13
CA SER A 134 14.63 -0.73 10.51
C SER A 134 15.47 -1.47 11.54
N LEU A 135 16.79 -1.40 11.37
CA LEU A 135 17.78 -2.01 12.25
C LEU A 135 18.72 -0.92 12.77
N GLU A 136 19.18 -1.06 14.01
CA GLU A 136 20.12 -0.10 14.57
C GLU A 136 21.45 -0.12 13.81
N ASN A 137 21.85 1.06 13.31
CA ASN A 137 23.11 1.32 12.60
C ASN A 137 23.33 0.41 11.37
N GLN A 138 22.26 -0.10 10.76
CA GLN A 138 22.32 -1.02 9.63
C GLN A 138 21.27 -0.65 8.57
N PRO A 139 21.48 -1.07 7.31
CA PRO A 139 20.43 -1.00 6.29
C PRO A 139 19.18 -1.77 6.74
N PRO A 140 17.98 -1.33 6.32
CA PRO A 140 16.75 -2.02 6.67
C PRO A 140 16.69 -3.42 6.05
N LYS A 141 16.02 -4.33 6.75
CA LYS A 141 15.72 -5.65 6.22
C LYS A 141 14.39 -5.62 5.48
N ILE A 142 14.44 -5.73 4.15
CA ILE A 142 13.25 -5.76 3.31
C ILE A 142 12.96 -7.17 2.81
N ASN A 143 11.72 -7.62 2.94
CA ASN A 143 11.29 -8.96 2.55
C ASN A 143 10.06 -8.90 1.62
N LYS A 144 9.85 -9.99 0.87
CA LYS A 144 8.67 -10.27 0.03
C LYS A 144 8.55 -9.46 -1.27
N ILE A 145 9.52 -8.62 -1.64
CA ILE A 145 9.55 -7.92 -2.95
C ILE A 145 9.36 -8.90 -4.11
N THR A 146 10.13 -9.99 -4.16
CA THR A 146 10.03 -11.01 -5.23
C THR A 146 8.65 -11.69 -5.28
N SER A 147 7.94 -11.78 -4.16
CA SER A 147 6.57 -12.31 -4.11
C SER A 147 5.60 -11.37 -4.80
N VAL A 148 5.73 -10.05 -4.59
CA VAL A 148 4.94 -9.03 -5.28
C VAL A 148 5.18 -9.10 -6.80
N GLN A 149 6.44 -9.08 -7.20
CA GLN A 149 6.85 -9.05 -8.61
C GLN A 149 6.41 -10.29 -9.40
N LYS A 150 6.36 -11.48 -8.76
CA LYS A 150 6.01 -12.75 -9.44
C LYS A 150 4.56 -13.18 -9.24
N LYS A 151 4.07 -13.17 -8.00
CA LYS A 151 2.72 -13.67 -7.67
C LYS A 151 1.69 -12.57 -7.82
N GLY A 152 1.98 -11.37 -7.30
CA GLY A 152 1.07 -10.22 -7.38
C GLY A 152 0.71 -9.87 -8.81
N THR A 153 1.70 -9.75 -9.70
CA THR A 153 1.48 -9.50 -11.13
C THR A 153 0.56 -10.54 -11.79
N LYS A 154 0.85 -11.82 -11.58
CA LYS A 154 0.06 -12.93 -12.14
C LYS A 154 -1.38 -12.98 -11.61
N GLN A 155 -1.58 -12.69 -10.32
CA GLN A 155 -2.91 -12.71 -9.71
C GLN A 155 -3.75 -11.51 -10.16
N ALA A 156 -3.16 -10.31 -10.17
CA ALA A 156 -3.82 -9.11 -10.68
C ALA A 156 -4.19 -9.24 -12.17
N ASP A 157 -3.33 -9.82 -13.00
CA ASP A 157 -3.66 -10.15 -14.40
C ASP A 157 -4.83 -11.15 -14.50
N GLY A 158 -4.96 -12.06 -13.52
CA GLY A 158 -6.09 -12.97 -13.45
C GLY A 158 -7.42 -12.26 -13.16
N TYR A 159 -7.42 -11.18 -12.37
CA TYR A 159 -8.62 -10.41 -12.05
C TYR A 159 -9.20 -9.71 -13.28
N ILE A 160 -8.36 -9.36 -14.27
CA ILE A 160 -8.82 -8.82 -15.57
C ILE A 160 -9.79 -9.77 -16.28
N ASN A 161 -9.61 -11.09 -16.12
CA ASN A 161 -10.47 -12.11 -16.73
C ASN A 161 -11.77 -12.35 -15.96
N ILE A 162 -11.85 -11.92 -14.69
CA ILE A 162 -13.09 -11.96 -13.90
C ILE A 162 -14.08 -10.92 -14.43
N GLY A 163 -13.56 -9.81 -14.97
CA GLY A 163 -14.36 -8.79 -15.67
C GLY A 163 -14.74 -7.59 -14.82
N PHE A 164 -13.99 -7.28 -13.76
CA PHE A 164 -14.16 -6.03 -13.00
C PHE A 164 -14.02 -4.80 -13.91
N SER A 165 -14.69 -3.70 -13.53
CA SER A 165 -14.58 -2.42 -14.24
C SER A 165 -13.16 -1.85 -14.15
N ARG A 166 -12.52 -1.94 -12.98
CA ARG A 166 -11.09 -1.61 -12.80
C ARG A 166 -10.42 -2.67 -11.93
N VAL A 167 -9.15 -2.91 -12.18
CA VAL A 167 -8.33 -3.87 -11.44
C VAL A 167 -7.07 -3.19 -10.96
N PHE A 168 -6.72 -3.39 -9.69
CA PHE A 168 -5.47 -2.89 -9.12
C PHE A 168 -4.65 -3.99 -8.48
N LEU A 169 -3.33 -3.83 -8.51
CA LEU A 169 -2.42 -4.45 -7.55
C LEU A 169 -2.11 -3.41 -6.46
N MET A 170 -2.45 -3.72 -5.21
CA MET A 170 -2.05 -2.93 -4.04
C MET A 170 -0.86 -3.57 -3.34
N VAL A 171 0.26 -2.86 -3.31
CA VAL A 171 1.42 -3.25 -2.53
C VAL A 171 1.34 -2.56 -1.17
N ILE A 172 1.18 -3.37 -0.11
CA ILE A 172 1.11 -2.89 1.27
C ILE A 172 2.50 -2.96 1.88
N LEU A 173 3.13 -1.81 2.10
CA LEU A 173 4.41 -1.69 2.79
C LEU A 173 4.16 -1.59 4.30
N LEU A 174 4.47 -2.66 5.03
CA LEU A 174 4.58 -2.64 6.49
C LEU A 174 5.99 -2.15 6.86
N ASP A 175 6.10 -0.92 7.32
CA ASP A 175 7.36 -0.24 7.62
C ASP A 175 7.53 -0.07 9.13
N ASP A 176 8.40 -0.88 9.73
CA ASP A 176 8.82 -0.70 11.11
C ASP A 176 9.98 0.29 11.16
N GLY A 177 9.65 1.57 11.34
CA GLY A 177 10.61 2.67 11.35
C GLY A 177 11.22 2.99 12.72
N ARG A 178 10.91 2.21 13.76
CA ARG A 178 11.18 2.59 15.16
C ARG A 178 12.66 2.79 15.50
N HIS A 179 13.56 2.13 14.76
CA HIS A 179 15.00 2.21 14.97
C HIS A 179 15.69 3.27 14.10
N TYR A 180 14.96 3.99 13.25
CA TYR A 180 15.53 5.11 12.52
C TYR A 180 15.87 6.26 13.48
N ASN A 181 17.15 6.67 13.46
CA ASN A 181 17.64 7.80 14.23
C ASN A 181 17.29 9.12 13.53
N ASN A 182 16.00 9.45 13.51
CA ASN A 182 15.50 10.73 13.06
C ASN A 182 14.79 11.46 14.22
N PRO A 183 15.19 12.70 14.55
CA PRO A 183 14.51 13.48 15.59
C PRO A 183 13.05 13.79 15.21
N ASN A 184 12.77 13.95 13.92
CA ASN A 184 11.42 14.12 13.41
C ASN A 184 10.81 12.73 13.19
N PHE A 185 10.03 12.27 14.17
CA PHE A 185 9.47 10.91 14.16
C PHE A 185 8.63 10.61 12.90
N VAL A 186 8.01 11.63 12.29
CA VAL A 186 7.22 11.50 11.06
C VAL A 186 8.04 11.04 9.85
N PHE A 187 9.36 11.21 9.89
CA PHE A 187 10.29 10.77 8.83
C PHE A 187 11.05 9.50 9.21
N ARG A 188 10.60 8.77 10.23
CA ARG A 188 11.11 7.44 10.55
C ARG A 188 10.49 6.42 9.61
N THR A 189 10.94 6.44 8.37
CA THR A 189 10.47 5.55 7.31
C THR A 189 11.64 5.01 6.53
N THR A 190 11.42 3.87 5.88
CA THR A 190 12.42 3.25 5.01
C THR A 190 12.84 4.22 3.91
N PRO A 191 14.15 4.52 3.78
CA PRO A 191 14.64 5.38 2.71
C PRO A 191 14.31 4.78 1.35
N THR A 192 13.83 5.62 0.46
CA THR A 192 13.46 5.27 -0.91
C THR A 192 14.55 4.50 -1.65
N GLU A 193 15.81 4.87 -1.46
CA GLU A 193 16.95 4.21 -2.09
C GLU A 193 17.05 2.72 -1.77
N GLU A 194 16.59 2.30 -0.59
CA GLU A 194 16.52 0.90 -0.17
C GLU A 194 15.32 0.17 -0.80
N LEU A 195 14.31 0.92 -1.29
CA LEU A 195 13.09 0.39 -1.91
C LEU A 195 13.13 0.43 -3.44
N LYS A 196 14.27 0.76 -4.06
CA LYS A 196 14.40 0.82 -5.53
C LYS A 196 13.99 -0.47 -6.24
N GLU A 197 14.32 -1.64 -5.67
CA GLU A 197 13.92 -2.92 -6.27
C GLU A 197 12.39 -3.06 -6.36
N LEU A 198 11.66 -2.44 -5.44
CA LEU A 198 10.20 -2.43 -5.46
C LEU A 198 9.67 -1.38 -6.44
N TYR A 199 10.15 -0.13 -6.34
CA TYR A 199 9.57 0.97 -7.10
C TYR A 199 10.00 1.02 -8.57
N ASP A 200 11.24 0.65 -8.87
CA ASP A 200 11.79 0.66 -10.23
C ASP A 200 11.50 -0.64 -10.98
N PHE A 201 10.62 -1.49 -10.43
CA PHE A 201 10.20 -2.70 -11.11
C PHE A 201 9.46 -2.37 -12.41
N ASP A 202 9.80 -3.07 -13.50
CA ASP A 202 9.23 -2.83 -14.83
C ASP A 202 7.80 -3.40 -14.92
N TRP A 203 6.85 -2.67 -14.33
CA TRP A 203 5.44 -3.03 -14.31
C TRP A 203 4.81 -3.10 -15.71
N ASN A 204 5.37 -2.41 -16.70
CA ASN A 204 4.78 -2.30 -18.03
C ASN A 204 5.05 -3.55 -18.88
N THR A 205 6.21 -4.20 -18.68
CA THR A 205 6.50 -5.47 -19.39
C THR A 205 6.14 -6.71 -18.59
N LYS A 206 5.90 -6.59 -17.27
CA LYS A 206 5.68 -7.72 -16.36
C LYS A 206 4.24 -7.91 -15.88
N MET A 207 3.35 -6.96 -16.15
CA MET A 207 1.94 -7.00 -15.78
C MET A 207 1.11 -6.34 -16.88
N ASN A 208 -0.16 -6.72 -17.01
CA ASN A 208 -1.08 -6.07 -17.92
C ASN A 208 -1.11 -4.55 -17.65
N THR A 209 -0.98 -3.76 -18.71
CA THR A 209 -0.92 -2.29 -18.63
C THR A 209 -2.24 -1.65 -18.24
N GLU A 210 -3.36 -2.39 -18.31
CA GLU A 210 -4.68 -1.96 -17.86
C GLU A 210 -4.86 -2.07 -16.33
N VAL A 211 -4.00 -2.83 -15.65
CA VAL A 211 -4.02 -2.99 -14.19
C VAL A 211 -3.38 -1.78 -13.53
N GLY A 212 -4.08 -1.12 -12.61
CA GLY A 212 -3.52 -0.04 -11.82
C GLY A 212 -2.60 -0.53 -10.70
N ILE A 213 -1.79 0.36 -10.14
CA ILE A 213 -0.84 0.05 -9.06
C ILE A 213 -1.04 1.05 -7.94
N ILE A 214 -1.20 0.53 -6.73
CA ILE A 214 -1.36 1.30 -5.51
C ILE A 214 -0.25 0.90 -4.53
N TYR A 215 0.43 1.88 -3.95
CA TYR A 215 1.25 1.67 -2.76
C TYR A 215 0.47 2.13 -1.53
N ALA A 216 0.20 1.21 -0.62
CA ALA A 216 -0.34 1.51 0.70
C ALA A 216 0.80 1.42 1.72
N TYR A 217 0.91 2.42 2.59
CA TYR A 217 1.96 2.51 3.61
C TYR A 217 1.34 2.32 4.98
N VAL A 218 1.90 1.41 5.76
CA VAL A 218 1.56 1.23 7.17
C VAL A 218 2.85 1.35 7.96
N ASN A 219 3.07 2.51 8.55
CA ASN A 219 4.31 2.85 9.22
C ASN A 219 4.12 2.88 10.75
N GLN A 220 5.01 2.17 11.45
CA GLN A 220 5.19 2.27 12.88
C GLN A 220 6.35 3.23 13.22
N LEU A 221 5.99 4.49 13.50
CA LEU A 221 6.94 5.60 13.69
C LEU A 221 7.55 5.66 15.10
N THR A 222 6.87 5.06 16.09
CA THR A 222 7.25 5.09 17.51
C THR A 222 7.23 3.69 18.10
N SER A 223 7.82 3.49 19.28
CA SER A 223 7.79 2.19 19.95
C SER A 223 6.40 1.71 20.38
N ASN A 224 5.36 2.53 20.23
CA ASN A 224 3.98 2.14 20.52
C ASN A 224 3.45 1.13 19.50
N HIS A 225 2.48 0.32 19.90
CA HIS A 225 1.84 -0.64 19.01
C HIS A 225 1.12 0.08 17.85
N ILE A 226 1.05 -0.54 16.66
CA ILE A 226 0.44 0.08 15.46
C ILE A 226 -1.05 0.43 15.64
N ASN A 227 -1.74 -0.22 16.58
CA ASN A 227 -3.14 0.12 16.93
C ASN A 227 -3.27 1.44 17.71
N GLN A 228 -2.18 1.90 18.33
CA GLN A 228 -2.13 3.10 19.15
C GLN A 228 -1.58 4.28 18.34
N THR A 229 -0.40 4.11 17.73
CA THR A 229 0.26 5.12 16.92
C THR A 229 0.55 4.54 15.54
N LYS A 230 0.07 5.19 14.48
CA LYS A 230 0.23 4.72 13.10
C LYS A 230 0.39 5.84 12.11
N GLY A 231 1.25 5.61 11.12
CA GLY A 231 1.26 6.31 9.84
C GLY A 231 0.56 5.47 8.78
N LEU A 232 -0.40 6.05 8.08
CA LEU A 232 -1.14 5.42 6.97
C LEU A 232 -0.97 6.28 5.73
N GLY A 233 -0.49 5.68 4.64
CA GLY A 233 -0.26 6.38 3.39
C GLY A 233 -0.87 5.68 2.20
N LEU A 234 -1.18 6.45 1.15
CA LEU A 234 -1.59 5.94 -0.14
C LEU A 234 -0.88 6.70 -1.27
N ARG A 235 -0.42 5.97 -2.28
CA ARG A 235 0.01 6.51 -3.56
C ARG A 235 -0.59 5.68 -4.69
N ILE A 236 -1.21 6.33 -5.66
CA ILE A 236 -1.54 5.69 -6.94
C ILE A 236 -0.34 5.89 -7.85
N GLU A 237 0.37 4.80 -8.15
CA GLU A 237 1.54 4.82 -9.05
C GLU A 237 1.08 4.78 -10.51
N ARG A 238 0.06 3.97 -10.78
CA ARG A 238 -0.52 3.79 -12.11
C ARG A 238 -2.03 3.69 -11.98
N GLU A 239 -2.74 4.51 -12.71
CA GLU A 239 -4.20 4.40 -12.78
C GLU A 239 -4.62 3.11 -13.50
N ALA A 240 -5.68 2.47 -13.02
CA ALA A 240 -6.29 1.36 -13.73
C ALA A 240 -7.14 1.87 -14.89
N LYS A 241 -7.11 1.17 -16.02
CA LYS A 241 -7.98 1.49 -17.15
C LYS A 241 -9.40 1.01 -16.85
N GLU A 242 -10.37 1.91 -16.99
CA GLU A 242 -11.79 1.56 -16.85
C GLU A 242 -12.27 0.71 -18.02
N ARG A 243 -13.04 -0.33 -17.69
CA ARG A 243 -13.64 -1.29 -18.61
C ARG A 243 -15.12 -1.43 -18.29
N ILE A 244 -15.88 -1.84 -19.31
CA ILE A 244 -17.28 -2.25 -19.11
C ILE A 244 -17.26 -3.58 -18.36
N GLN A 245 -17.81 -3.57 -17.15
CA GLN A 245 -17.97 -4.77 -16.36
C GLN A 245 -19.01 -5.70 -17.00
N CYS A 246 -18.78 -7.01 -16.97
CA CYS A 246 -19.74 -7.96 -17.52
C CYS A 246 -20.99 -8.09 -16.63
N ASP A 247 -22.16 -8.22 -17.26
CA ASP A 247 -23.45 -8.31 -16.54
C ASP A 247 -23.47 -9.47 -15.53
N GLY A 248 -22.85 -10.60 -15.89
CA GLY A 248 -22.77 -11.76 -14.99
C GLY A 248 -22.01 -11.48 -13.69
N LEU A 249 -20.96 -10.65 -13.73
CA LEU A 249 -20.25 -10.21 -12.52
C LEU A 249 -21.09 -9.22 -11.73
N THR A 250 -21.72 -8.27 -12.41
CA THR A 250 -22.62 -7.28 -11.79
C THR A 250 -23.74 -7.95 -10.99
N GLU A 251 -24.39 -8.97 -11.55
CA GLU A 251 -25.43 -9.72 -10.85
C GLU A 251 -24.89 -10.51 -9.65
N LYS A 252 -23.71 -11.12 -9.77
CA LYS A 252 -23.05 -11.79 -8.64
C LYS A 252 -22.75 -10.83 -7.49
N ILE A 253 -22.29 -9.60 -7.79
CA ILE A 253 -21.98 -8.59 -6.79
C ILE A 253 -23.25 -8.09 -6.09
N LYS A 254 -24.34 -7.85 -6.83
CA LYS A 254 -25.63 -7.48 -6.23
C LYS A 254 -26.09 -8.48 -5.18
N ASN A 255 -25.88 -9.77 -5.45
CA ASN A 255 -26.27 -10.88 -4.57
C ASN A 255 -25.33 -11.10 -3.38
N LEU A 256 -24.24 -10.34 -3.21
CA LEU A 256 -23.40 -10.43 -2.00
C LEU A 256 -24.03 -9.75 -0.78
N ASN A 257 -24.95 -8.82 -1.00
CA ASN A 257 -25.58 -8.01 0.04
C ASN A 257 -26.93 -8.58 0.53
N TYR A 258 -27.38 -9.70 -0.04
CA TYR A 258 -28.63 -10.39 0.27
C TYR A 258 -28.33 -11.81 0.76
#